data_AF-A0A8C4GG15-F1
#
_entry.id   AF-A0A8C4GG15-F1
#
_cell.length_a   1.000
_cell.length_b   1.000
_cell.length_c   1.000
_cell.angle_alpha   90.00
_cell.angle_beta   90.00
_cell.angle_gamma   90.00
#
_symmetry.space_group_name_H-M   'P 1'
#
loop_
_entity.id
_entity.type
_entity.pdbx_description
1 polymer ?
#
loop_
_entity_poly.entity_id
_entity_poly.type
_entity_poly.pdbx_seq_one_letter_code
_entity_poly.pdbx_strand_id
1 'polypeptide(L)'
;MFCRTDQQCICYLCSVDEHKGHDTVSAAAERTERQRELEVSRQNIQQRIQDREKDVKELQQQVEAINRSADKAVEDSEKIFTQLIRLMEKRSSDVKQQVRSQQETEVSRVKELQEKLEQEITELKRKDAEMKKLSHTEDHTQFLHNYPSLSALSESTSSINILPLRYFEDVTAAVSELRDKLQDVLRDKWTNVSLTVTEVDVLLSQPEPKTRAGFLQYSCELTLDPNTANKKLLLSEGNRKVTKMSEQQSYSSHPDRFTGWVQVLSRESLTGRCYWEVEWRGDGVYVAVAYKNISRLNLILGPSITANNNDY
;
A
#
# COMPACT_ATOMS: atom_id res chain seq x y z
N MET A 1 -46.64 9.93 48.87
CA MET A 1 -45.40 9.18 49.15
C MET A 1 -44.88 8.62 47.83
N PHE A 2 -43.61 8.26 47.74
CA PHE A 2 -43.03 7.55 46.60
C PHE A 2 -42.47 6.24 47.11
N CYS A 3 -42.86 5.12 46.48
CA CYS A 3 -42.29 3.82 46.77
C CYS A 3 -41.12 3.58 45.81
N ARG A 4 -39.89 3.48 46.32
CA ARG A 4 -38.69 3.18 45.52
C ARG A 4 -38.66 1.74 45.06
N THR A 5 -39.21 0.82 45.83
CA THR A 5 -39.32 -0.59 45.46
C THR A 5 -40.14 -0.75 44.17
N ASP A 6 -41.26 -0.03 44.08
CA ASP A 6 -42.20 -0.14 42.95
C ASP A 6 -42.11 1.04 41.96
N GLN A 7 -41.20 1.99 42.19
CA GLN A 7 -40.95 3.19 41.38
C GLN A 7 -42.21 4.02 41.03
N GLN A 8 -43.13 4.18 41.98
CA GLN A 8 -44.40 4.90 41.75
C GLN A 8 -44.83 5.81 42.92
N CYS A 9 -45.61 6.83 42.58
CA CYS A 9 -46.26 7.70 43.56
C CYS A 9 -47.46 6.98 44.17
N ILE A 10 -47.51 6.93 45.50
CA ILE A 10 -48.58 6.27 46.27
C ILE A 10 -49.19 7.23 47.30
N CYS A 11 -50.45 7.00 47.69
CA CYS A 11 -51.10 7.76 48.76
C CYS A 11 -50.61 7.29 50.15
N TYR A 12 -50.98 7.99 51.22
CA TYR A 12 -50.56 7.63 52.59
C TYR A 12 -51.13 6.27 53.03
N LEU A 13 -52.39 5.97 52.72
CA LEU A 13 -53.03 4.69 53.08
C LEU A 13 -52.32 3.49 52.43
N CYS A 14 -51.99 3.59 51.13
CA CYS A 14 -51.23 2.55 50.43
C CYS A 14 -49.84 2.31 51.06
N SER A 15 -49.20 3.33 51.66
CA SER A 15 -47.88 3.16 52.29
C SER A 15 -47.91 2.34 53.59
N VAL A 16 -49.04 2.28 54.28
CA VAL A 16 -49.19 1.55 55.56
C VAL A 16 -49.88 0.20 55.43
N ASP A 17 -50.43 -0.11 54.25
CA ASP A 17 -51.13 -1.37 53.94
C ASP A 17 -50.42 -2.14 52.81
N GLU A 18 -50.75 -1.86 51.55
CA GLU A 18 -50.23 -2.58 50.37
C GLU A 18 -48.70 -2.51 50.21
N HIS A 19 -48.10 -1.36 50.51
CA HIS A 19 -46.64 -1.14 50.40
C HIS A 19 -45.94 -1.23 51.76
N LYS A 20 -46.55 -1.89 52.75
CA LYS A 20 -45.99 -2.02 54.09
C LYS A 20 -44.68 -2.82 54.06
N GLY A 21 -43.59 -2.18 54.47
CA GLY A 21 -42.25 -2.76 54.46
C GLY A 21 -41.44 -2.49 53.18
N HIS A 22 -42.03 -1.81 52.18
CA HIS A 22 -41.28 -1.31 51.03
C HIS A 22 -40.49 -0.03 51.39
N ASP A 23 -39.46 0.29 50.60
CA ASP A 23 -38.72 1.55 50.78
C ASP A 23 -39.59 2.73 50.29
N THR A 24 -40.28 3.38 51.22
CA THR A 24 -41.15 4.51 50.93
C THR A 24 -40.59 5.81 51.48
N VAL A 25 -40.52 6.84 50.63
CA VAL A 25 -40.03 8.18 50.97
C VAL A 25 -41.06 9.24 50.61
N SER A 26 -40.84 10.50 51.01
CA SER A 26 -41.66 11.60 50.49
C SER A 26 -41.32 11.87 49.02
N ALA A 27 -42.32 12.26 48.22
CA ALA A 27 -42.08 12.56 46.80
C ALA A 27 -41.10 13.74 46.61
N ALA A 28 -41.07 14.69 47.56
CA ALA A 28 -40.12 15.79 47.56
C ALA A 28 -38.67 15.32 47.80
N ALA A 29 -38.46 14.37 48.72
CA ALA A 29 -37.16 13.78 48.99
C ALA A 29 -36.65 12.97 47.78
N GLU A 30 -37.50 12.12 47.18
CA GLU A 30 -37.13 11.36 45.98
C GLU A 30 -36.81 12.28 44.80
N ARG A 31 -37.64 13.31 44.56
CA ARG A 31 -37.37 14.30 43.51
C ARG A 31 -35.99 14.93 43.69
N THR A 32 -35.62 15.28 44.92
CA THR A 32 -34.32 15.91 45.21
C THR A 32 -33.16 14.96 44.89
N GLU A 33 -33.31 13.67 45.20
CA GLU A 33 -32.33 12.63 44.86
C GLU A 33 -32.18 12.47 43.34
N ARG A 34 -33.29 12.25 42.63
CA ARG A 34 -33.31 12.09 41.16
C ARG A 34 -32.83 13.34 40.43
N GLN A 35 -33.12 14.53 40.95
CA GLN A 35 -32.63 15.78 40.42
C GLN A 35 -31.09 15.85 40.48
N ARG A 36 -30.48 15.34 41.56
CA ARG A 36 -29.02 15.31 41.72
C ARG A 36 -28.37 14.30 40.78
N GLU A 37 -28.93 13.09 40.67
CA GLU A 37 -28.48 12.07 39.72
C GLU A 37 -28.55 12.60 38.27
N LEU A 38 -29.65 13.27 37.93
CA LEU A 38 -29.85 13.87 36.62
C LEU A 38 -28.80 14.94 36.31
N GLU A 39 -28.45 15.80 37.28
CA GLU A 39 -27.42 16.83 37.07
C GLU A 39 -26.04 16.21 36.84
N VAL A 40 -25.68 15.14 37.55
CA VAL A 40 -24.43 14.39 37.32
C VAL A 40 -24.43 13.75 35.93
N SER A 41 -25.52 13.12 35.53
CA SER A 41 -25.66 12.56 34.18
C SER A 41 -25.57 13.65 33.11
N ARG A 42 -26.14 14.83 33.36
CA ARG A 42 -26.08 15.97 32.44
C ARG A 42 -24.65 16.47 32.26
N GLN A 43 -23.90 16.59 33.34
CA GLN A 43 -22.47 16.96 33.30
C GLN A 43 -21.64 15.94 32.53
N ASN A 44 -21.88 14.63 32.72
CA ASN A 44 -21.21 13.58 31.94
C ASN A 44 -21.49 13.71 30.44
N ILE A 45 -22.75 13.92 30.06
CA ILE A 45 -23.13 14.12 28.65
C ILE A 45 -22.45 15.36 28.07
N GLN A 46 -22.42 16.48 28.81
CA GLN A 46 -21.75 17.69 28.36
C GLN A 46 -20.25 17.48 28.14
N GLN A 47 -19.57 16.76 29.03
CA GLN A 47 -18.16 16.41 28.84
C GLN A 47 -17.96 15.57 27.57
N ARG A 48 -18.79 14.54 27.37
CA ARG A 48 -18.72 13.69 26.17
C ARG A 48 -18.98 14.47 24.89
N ILE A 49 -19.88 15.46 24.91
CA ILE A 49 -20.12 16.34 23.75
C ILE A 49 -18.84 17.12 23.43
N GLN A 50 -18.20 17.73 24.43
CA GLN A 50 -16.95 18.48 24.23
C GLN A 50 -15.82 17.58 23.70
N ASP A 51 -15.67 16.37 24.24
CA ASP A 51 -14.67 15.41 23.77
C ASP A 51 -14.92 15.05 22.30
N ARG A 52 -16.18 14.80 21.91
CA ARG A 52 -16.54 14.47 20.52
C ARG A 52 -16.40 15.65 19.57
N GLU A 53 -16.68 16.88 20.01
CA GLU A 53 -16.40 18.08 19.23
C GLU A 53 -14.90 18.26 18.97
N LYS A 54 -14.05 17.87 19.93
CA LYS A 54 -12.60 17.85 19.74
C LYS A 54 -12.19 16.77 18.74
N ASP A 55 -12.70 15.55 18.87
CA ASP A 55 -12.43 14.44 17.93
C ASP A 55 -12.81 14.84 16.49
N VAL A 56 -13.97 15.49 16.30
CA VAL A 56 -14.41 15.97 14.98
C VAL A 56 -13.44 16.99 14.39
N LYS A 57 -12.92 17.92 15.19
CA LYS A 57 -11.91 18.90 14.72
C LYS A 57 -10.61 18.22 14.33
N GLU A 58 -10.18 17.21 15.07
CA GLU A 58 -8.98 16.44 14.74
C GLU A 58 -9.15 15.67 13.42
N LEU A 59 -10.31 15.04 13.22
CA LEU A 59 -10.63 14.37 11.95
C LEU A 59 -10.67 15.35 10.77
N GLN A 60 -11.21 16.56 10.96
CA GLN A 60 -11.17 17.60 9.93
C GLN A 60 -9.73 17.96 9.55
N GLN A 61 -8.83 18.10 10.52
CA GLN A 61 -7.40 18.36 10.26
C GLN A 61 -6.74 17.18 9.52
N GLN A 62 -7.08 15.94 9.87
CA GLN A 62 -6.58 14.76 9.15
C GLN A 62 -7.04 14.73 7.69
N VAL A 63 -8.31 15.06 7.43
CA VAL A 63 -8.84 15.16 6.05
C VAL A 63 -8.08 16.21 5.26
N GLU A 64 -7.84 17.39 5.83
CA GLU A 64 -7.03 18.42 5.18
C GLU A 64 -5.59 17.96 4.91
N ALA A 65 -4.97 17.26 5.87
CA ALA A 65 -3.62 16.74 5.71
C ALA A 65 -3.53 15.69 4.60
N ILE A 66 -4.52 14.78 4.50
CA ILE A 66 -4.62 13.79 3.43
C ILE A 66 -4.74 14.48 2.07
N ASN A 67 -5.65 15.46 1.94
CA ASN A 67 -5.82 16.20 0.69
C ASN A 67 -4.53 16.90 0.25
N ARG A 68 -3.88 17.64 1.16
CA ARG A 68 -2.60 18.31 0.86
C ARG A 68 -1.50 17.32 0.48
N SER A 69 -1.46 16.16 1.15
CA SER A 69 -0.49 15.11 0.83
C SER A 69 -0.75 14.50 -0.55
N ALA A 70 -2.01 14.26 -0.90
CA ALA A 70 -2.41 13.73 -2.20
C ALA A 70 -2.06 14.72 -3.33
N ASP A 71 -2.43 16.00 -3.16
CA ASP A 71 -2.13 17.06 -4.13
C ASP A 71 -0.62 17.17 -4.38
N LYS A 72 0.18 17.14 -3.30
CA LYS A 72 1.64 17.17 -3.41
C LYS A 72 2.20 15.95 -4.14
N ALA A 73 1.69 14.75 -3.85
CA ALA A 73 2.13 13.54 -4.53
C ALA A 73 1.80 13.58 -6.03
N VAL A 74 0.65 14.14 -6.40
CA VAL A 74 0.28 14.38 -7.80
C VAL A 74 1.23 15.37 -8.46
N GLU A 75 1.48 16.53 -7.84
CA GLU A 75 2.39 17.56 -8.38
C GLU A 75 3.81 17.01 -8.59
N ASP A 76 4.35 16.31 -7.59
CA ASP A 76 5.68 15.71 -7.67
C ASP A 76 5.74 14.65 -8.78
N SER A 77 4.68 13.83 -8.93
CA SER A 77 4.58 12.82 -9.99
C SER A 77 4.50 13.44 -11.38
N GLU A 78 3.67 14.47 -11.57
CA GLU A 78 3.55 15.20 -12.83
C GLU A 78 4.87 15.84 -13.26
N LYS A 79 5.63 16.38 -12.29
CA LYS A 79 6.97 16.93 -12.53
C LYS A 79 7.95 15.87 -13.00
N ILE A 80 7.90 14.66 -12.44
CA ILE A 80 8.74 13.53 -12.88
C ILE A 80 8.37 13.12 -14.31
N PHE A 81 7.08 12.95 -14.61
CA PHE A 81 6.64 12.60 -15.96
C PHE A 81 7.00 13.67 -16.99
N THR A 82 6.88 14.95 -16.63
CA THR A 82 7.31 16.06 -17.48
C THR A 82 8.80 15.99 -17.82
N GLN A 83 9.65 15.65 -16.86
CA GLN A 83 11.09 15.47 -17.11
C GLN A 83 11.36 14.29 -18.05
N LEU A 84 10.64 13.17 -17.88
CA LEU A 84 10.76 12.00 -18.75
C LEU A 84 10.33 12.32 -20.19
N ILE A 85 9.22 13.03 -20.37
CA ILE A 85 8.75 13.45 -21.70
C ILE A 85 9.80 14.31 -22.39
N ARG A 86 10.35 15.32 -21.70
CA ARG A 86 11.41 16.19 -22.25
C ARG A 86 12.66 15.39 -22.66
N LEU A 87 13.04 14.39 -21.85
CA LEU A 87 14.17 13.53 -22.18
C LEU A 87 13.90 12.72 -23.46
N MET A 88 12.69 12.17 -23.61
CA MET A 88 12.29 11.42 -24.81
C MET A 88 12.20 12.30 -26.06
N GLU A 89 11.66 13.51 -25.94
CA GLU A 89 11.66 14.50 -27.02
C GLU A 89 13.07 14.84 -27.47
N LYS A 90 14.00 15.05 -26.52
CA LYS A 90 15.41 15.29 -26.83
C LYS A 90 16.03 14.12 -27.59
N ARG A 91 15.85 12.88 -27.11
CA ARG A 91 16.37 11.68 -27.80
C ARG A 91 15.78 11.49 -29.19
N SER A 92 14.49 11.80 -29.38
CA SER A 92 13.84 11.79 -30.68
C SER A 92 14.50 12.79 -31.64
N SER A 93 14.79 14.01 -31.16
CA SER A 93 15.52 15.02 -31.92
C SER A 93 16.95 14.58 -32.27
N ASP A 94 17.67 13.96 -31.33
CA ASP A 94 19.03 13.45 -31.55
C ASP A 94 19.05 12.40 -32.70
N VAL A 95 18.14 11.42 -32.66
CA VAL A 95 18.01 10.39 -33.70
C VAL A 95 17.67 11.02 -35.05
N LYS A 96 16.71 11.96 -35.08
CA LYS A 96 16.35 12.69 -36.30
C LYS A 96 17.56 13.39 -36.90
N GLN A 97 18.33 14.10 -36.09
CA GLN A 97 19.51 14.83 -36.54
C GLN A 97 20.58 13.88 -37.09
N GLN A 98 20.85 12.76 -36.41
CA GLN A 98 21.83 11.77 -36.84
C GLN A 98 21.45 11.14 -38.19
N VAL A 99 20.17 10.77 -38.39
CA VAL A 99 19.68 10.23 -39.66
C VAL A 99 19.82 11.27 -40.78
N ARG A 100 19.48 12.55 -40.53
CA ARG A 100 19.61 13.61 -41.54
C ARG A 100 21.06 13.91 -41.91
N SER A 101 21.95 13.95 -40.92
CA SER A 101 23.38 14.14 -41.16
C SER A 101 23.96 13.00 -42.01
N GLN A 102 23.66 11.74 -41.67
CA GLN A 102 24.14 10.61 -42.46
C GLN A 102 23.53 10.59 -43.86
N GLN A 103 22.26 10.96 -44.00
CA GLN A 103 21.60 11.10 -45.29
C GLN A 103 22.34 12.13 -46.17
N GLU A 104 22.65 13.32 -45.65
CA GLU A 104 23.36 14.36 -46.39
C GLU A 104 24.76 13.89 -46.83
N THR A 105 25.50 13.23 -45.95
CA THR A 105 26.83 12.69 -46.26
C THR A 105 26.77 11.64 -47.38
N GLU A 106 25.88 10.67 -47.27
CA GLU A 106 25.76 9.61 -48.28
C GLU A 106 25.22 10.13 -49.62
N VAL A 107 24.26 11.06 -49.60
CA VAL A 107 23.77 11.71 -50.82
C VAL A 107 24.89 12.49 -51.50
N SER A 108 25.72 13.21 -50.74
CA SER A 108 26.87 13.94 -51.30
C SER A 108 27.86 12.98 -51.95
N ARG A 109 28.19 11.86 -51.28
CA ARG A 109 29.09 10.82 -51.81
C ARG A 109 28.57 10.21 -53.11
N VAL A 110 27.26 9.94 -53.20
CA VAL A 110 26.63 9.40 -54.41
C VAL A 110 26.63 10.43 -55.54
N LYS A 111 26.37 11.71 -55.25
CA LYS A 111 26.42 12.79 -56.25
C LYS A 111 27.83 12.96 -56.83
N GLU A 112 28.87 12.91 -56.01
CA GLU A 112 30.26 12.97 -56.49
C GLU A 112 30.60 11.80 -57.43
N LEU A 113 30.11 10.59 -57.13
CA LEU A 113 30.27 9.43 -58.02
C LEU A 113 29.48 9.60 -59.32
N GLN A 114 28.26 10.15 -59.25
CA GLN A 114 27.44 10.45 -60.41
C GLN A 114 28.13 11.47 -61.33
N GLU A 115 28.65 12.56 -60.79
CA GLU A 115 29.37 13.60 -61.56
C GLU A 115 30.60 13.02 -62.28
N LYS A 116 31.37 12.15 -61.62
CA LYS A 116 32.50 11.45 -62.24
C LYS A 116 32.07 10.58 -63.42
N LEU A 117 30.98 9.82 -63.25
CA LEU A 117 30.43 8.99 -64.33
C LEU A 117 29.90 9.83 -65.49
N GLU A 118 29.25 10.96 -65.22
CA GLU A 118 28.77 11.88 -66.25
C GLU A 118 29.93 12.49 -67.06
N GLN A 119 31.05 12.83 -66.40
CA GLN A 119 32.29 13.27 -67.07
C GLN A 119 32.89 12.16 -67.93
N GLU A 120 32.99 10.93 -67.41
CA GLU A 120 33.51 9.78 -68.15
C GLU A 120 32.64 9.46 -69.39
N ILE A 121 31.31 9.49 -69.26
CA ILE A 121 30.38 9.34 -70.37
C ILE A 121 30.59 10.43 -71.43
N THR A 122 30.83 11.68 -71.02
CA THR A 122 31.06 12.80 -71.94
C THR A 122 32.36 12.60 -72.73
N GLU A 123 33.44 12.18 -72.08
CA GLU A 123 34.70 11.85 -72.75
C GLU A 123 34.57 10.64 -73.68
N LEU A 124 33.84 9.60 -73.27
CA LEU A 124 33.58 8.44 -74.12
C LEU A 124 32.77 8.82 -75.36
N LYS A 125 31.74 9.67 -75.23
CA LYS A 125 30.98 10.21 -76.38
C LYS A 125 31.85 11.01 -77.34
N ARG A 126 32.79 11.81 -76.82
CA ARG A 126 33.76 12.56 -77.64
C ARG A 126 34.66 11.60 -78.42
N LYS A 127 35.23 10.59 -77.76
CA LYS A 127 36.09 9.57 -78.38
C LYS A 127 35.35 8.76 -79.45
N ASP A 128 34.11 8.37 -79.18
CA ASP A 128 33.25 7.67 -80.15
C ASP A 128 33.04 8.52 -81.41
N ALA A 129 32.73 9.82 -81.26
CA ALA A 129 32.57 10.73 -82.39
C ALA A 129 33.86 10.90 -83.22
N GLU A 130 35.04 10.97 -82.57
CA GLU A 130 36.34 11.03 -83.24
C GLU A 130 36.66 9.74 -84.00
N MET A 131 36.42 8.57 -83.40
CA MET A 131 36.56 7.27 -84.07
C MET A 131 35.60 7.14 -85.26
N LYS A 132 34.35 7.57 -85.09
CA LYS A 132 33.37 7.60 -86.18
C LYS A 132 33.83 8.51 -87.32
N LYS A 133 34.41 9.68 -87.04
CA LYS A 133 34.97 10.56 -88.08
C LYS A 133 36.13 9.89 -88.80
N LEU A 134 37.05 9.26 -88.06
CA LEU A 134 38.18 8.56 -88.65
C LEU A 134 37.74 7.41 -89.56
N SER A 135 36.73 6.62 -89.17
CA SER A 135 36.24 5.48 -89.95
C SER A 135 35.61 5.86 -91.29
N HIS A 136 35.17 7.11 -91.47
CA HIS A 136 34.64 7.64 -92.73
C HIS A 136 35.70 8.38 -93.57
N THR A 137 36.99 8.32 -93.19
CA THR A 137 38.07 8.97 -93.96
C THR A 137 38.46 8.10 -95.15
N GLU A 138 38.34 8.64 -96.37
CA GLU A 138 38.69 7.91 -97.60
C GLU A 138 40.22 7.80 -97.83
N ASP A 139 41.02 8.73 -97.31
CA ASP A 139 42.49 8.70 -97.39
C ASP A 139 43.06 7.67 -96.40
N HIS A 140 43.52 6.55 -96.95
CA HIS A 140 44.13 5.44 -96.20
C HIS A 140 45.38 5.85 -95.42
N THR A 141 46.16 6.81 -95.92
CA THR A 141 47.38 7.31 -95.27
C THR A 141 47.01 8.12 -94.02
N GLN A 142 46.00 8.98 -94.14
CA GLN A 142 45.49 9.79 -93.03
C GLN A 142 44.80 8.93 -91.96
N PHE A 143 44.10 7.85 -92.37
CA PHE A 143 43.56 6.86 -91.45
C PHE A 143 44.66 6.21 -90.61
N LEU A 144 45.68 5.64 -91.27
CA LEU A 144 46.78 4.92 -90.61
C LEU A 144 47.61 5.83 -89.71
N HIS A 145 47.78 7.11 -90.07
CA HIS A 145 48.50 8.07 -89.25
C HIS A 145 47.75 8.42 -87.95
N ASN A 146 46.42 8.53 -87.98
CA ASN A 146 45.62 8.99 -86.83
C ASN A 146 45.10 7.86 -85.94
N TYR A 147 45.05 6.62 -86.45
CA TYR A 147 44.54 5.45 -85.73
C TYR A 147 45.28 5.13 -84.42
N PRO A 148 46.64 5.11 -84.35
CA PRO A 148 47.36 4.75 -83.14
C PRO A 148 47.06 5.68 -81.95
N SER A 149 46.90 6.98 -82.23
CA SER A 149 46.59 8.01 -81.23
C SER A 149 45.22 7.82 -80.60
N LEU A 150 44.23 7.30 -81.35
CA LEU A 150 42.87 7.08 -80.86
C LEU A 150 42.73 5.73 -80.13
N SER A 151 43.46 4.70 -80.58
CA SER A 151 43.46 3.37 -79.95
C SER A 151 43.98 3.39 -78.52
N ALA A 152 45.04 4.17 -78.24
CA ALA A 152 45.64 4.26 -76.90
C ALA A 152 44.73 4.93 -75.86
N LEU A 153 43.71 5.69 -76.28
CA LEU A 153 42.76 6.35 -75.37
C LEU A 153 41.63 5.42 -74.89
N SER A 154 41.48 4.21 -75.44
CA SER A 154 40.32 3.33 -75.16
C SER A 154 40.46 2.48 -73.88
N GLU A 155 41.64 2.38 -73.27
CA GLU A 155 41.92 1.39 -72.22
C GLU A 155 41.57 1.81 -70.77
N SER A 156 40.99 2.99 -70.56
CA SER A 156 40.62 3.40 -69.21
C SER A 156 39.22 2.90 -68.87
N THR A 157 39.13 1.80 -68.12
CA THR A 157 37.88 1.36 -67.49
C THR A 157 38.09 1.24 -65.98
N SER A 158 37.85 2.32 -65.24
CA SER A 158 37.71 2.22 -63.79
C SER A 158 36.34 1.59 -63.48
N SER A 159 36.32 0.34 -63.01
CA SER A 159 35.10 -0.32 -62.57
C SER A 159 34.59 0.34 -61.28
N ILE A 160 33.57 1.20 -61.39
CA ILE A 160 32.89 1.77 -60.22
C ILE A 160 31.88 0.74 -59.70
N ASN A 161 32.17 0.15 -58.54
CA ASN A 161 31.25 -0.77 -57.87
C ASN A 161 30.09 -0.01 -57.23
N ILE A 162 28.89 -0.14 -57.80
CA ILE A 162 27.65 0.37 -57.23
C ILE A 162 27.16 -0.65 -56.20
N LEU A 163 27.34 -0.38 -54.90
CA LEU A 163 26.89 -1.26 -53.82
C LEU A 163 25.36 -1.16 -53.63
N PRO A 164 24.65 -2.27 -53.33
CA PRO A 164 23.20 -2.24 -53.06
C PRO A 164 22.88 -1.50 -51.75
N LEU A 165 21.79 -0.73 -51.75
CA LEU A 165 21.45 0.18 -50.67
C LEU A 165 20.70 -0.49 -49.49
N ARG A 166 21.23 -0.39 -48.26
CA ARG A 166 20.51 -0.54 -46.97
C ARG A 166 20.91 0.59 -46.02
N TYR A 167 20.16 1.69 -46.01
CA TYR A 167 20.68 2.92 -45.37
C TYR A 167 20.16 3.16 -43.95
N PHE A 168 18.92 2.77 -43.61
CA PHE A 168 18.34 3.16 -42.32
C PHE A 168 17.33 2.18 -41.70
N GLU A 169 17.11 0.99 -42.28
CA GLU A 169 16.16 0.00 -41.71
C GLU A 169 16.56 -0.42 -40.28
N ASP A 170 17.86 -0.57 -40.04
CA ASP A 170 18.40 -0.93 -38.73
C ASP A 170 18.13 0.14 -37.66
N VAL A 171 17.99 1.43 -38.05
CA VAL A 171 17.66 2.51 -37.12
C VAL A 171 16.24 2.34 -36.60
N THR A 172 15.29 2.03 -37.48
CA THR A 172 13.89 1.79 -37.08
C THR A 172 13.78 0.55 -36.20
N ALA A 173 14.53 -0.51 -36.50
CA ALA A 173 14.59 -1.71 -35.67
C ALA A 173 15.13 -1.40 -34.27
N ALA A 174 16.25 -0.67 -34.18
CA ALA A 174 16.86 -0.30 -32.90
C ALA A 174 15.97 0.60 -32.04
N VAL A 175 15.29 1.58 -32.65
CA VAL A 175 14.33 2.45 -31.93
C VAL A 175 13.11 1.65 -31.46
N SER A 176 12.67 0.66 -32.23
CA SER A 176 11.56 -0.23 -31.83
C SER A 176 11.95 -1.12 -30.64
N GLU A 177 13.14 -1.69 -30.65
CA GLU A 177 13.66 -2.47 -29.52
C GLU A 177 13.77 -1.62 -28.24
N LEU A 178 14.22 -0.37 -28.36
CA LEU A 178 14.26 0.58 -27.24
C LEU A 178 12.86 0.85 -26.67
N ARG A 179 11.86 1.07 -27.54
CA ARG A 179 10.46 1.26 -27.13
C ARG A 179 9.96 0.05 -26.33
N ASP A 180 10.19 -1.15 -26.83
CA ASP A 180 9.68 -2.37 -26.21
C ASP A 180 10.29 -2.59 -24.82
N LYS A 181 11.61 -2.38 -24.69
CA LYS A 181 12.29 -2.40 -23.38
C LYS A 181 11.72 -1.37 -22.40
N LEU A 182 11.45 -0.15 -22.88
CA LEU A 182 10.86 0.89 -22.03
C LEU A 182 9.45 0.51 -21.58
N GLN A 183 8.64 -0.06 -22.46
CA GLN A 183 7.30 -0.54 -22.11
C GLN A 183 7.34 -1.66 -21.07
N ASP A 184 8.30 -2.57 -21.16
CA ASP A 184 8.43 -3.66 -20.19
C ASP A 184 8.83 -3.15 -18.80
N VAL A 185 9.77 -2.20 -18.74
CA VAL A 185 10.13 -1.54 -17.47
C VAL A 185 8.95 -0.81 -16.87
N LEU A 186 8.19 -0.07 -17.69
CA LEU A 186 6.99 0.63 -17.23
C LEU A 186 5.96 -0.37 -16.70
N ARG A 187 5.70 -1.47 -17.41
CA ARG A 187 4.76 -2.52 -16.99
C ARG A 187 5.14 -3.16 -15.65
N ASP A 188 6.41 -3.54 -15.49
CA ASP A 188 6.93 -4.17 -14.25
C ASP A 188 6.88 -3.22 -13.06
N LYS A 189 7.24 -1.94 -13.25
CA LYS A 189 7.28 -0.98 -12.15
C LYS A 189 5.93 -0.34 -11.86
N TRP A 190 5.01 -0.32 -12.81
CA TRP A 190 3.67 0.25 -12.63
C TRP A 190 2.83 -0.49 -11.60
N THR A 191 2.96 -1.81 -11.49
CA THR A 191 2.28 -2.61 -10.47
C THR A 191 2.67 -2.16 -9.05
N ASN A 192 3.94 -1.84 -8.82
CA ASN A 192 4.42 -1.31 -7.54
C ASN A 192 3.85 0.08 -7.24
N VAL A 193 3.77 0.96 -8.24
CA VAL A 193 3.15 2.30 -8.08
C VAL A 193 1.67 2.14 -7.71
N SER A 194 0.95 1.27 -8.42
CA SER A 194 -0.47 1.00 -8.13
C SER A 194 -0.66 0.45 -6.71
N LEU A 195 0.21 -0.45 -6.25
CA LEU A 195 0.15 -0.99 -4.89
C LEU A 195 0.41 0.10 -3.85
N THR A 196 1.42 0.96 -4.04
CA THR A 196 1.72 2.05 -3.11
C THR A 196 0.60 3.09 -3.00
N VAL A 197 -0.18 3.32 -4.07
CA VAL A 197 -1.37 4.18 -4.03
C VAL A 197 -2.51 3.52 -3.25
N THR A 198 -2.61 2.20 -3.31
CA THR A 198 -3.68 1.42 -2.66
C THR A 198 -3.39 1.20 -1.15
N GLU A 199 -2.11 1.22 -0.75
CA GLU A 199 -1.68 1.07 0.65
C GLU A 199 -1.83 2.35 1.50
N VAL A 200 -2.22 3.49 0.91
CA VAL A 200 -2.55 4.72 1.65
C VAL A 200 -3.95 4.59 2.28
N ASP A 201 -4.13 3.56 3.08
CA ASP A 201 -5.37 3.30 3.82
C ASP A 201 -5.20 3.79 5.26
N VAL A 202 -5.45 5.09 5.44
CA VAL A 202 -5.26 5.81 6.71
C VAL A 202 -6.33 5.44 7.76
N LEU A 203 -7.37 4.66 7.38
CA LEU A 203 -8.55 4.45 8.23
C LEU A 203 -8.84 3.00 8.64
N LEU A 204 -8.12 2.00 8.15
CA LEU A 204 -8.27 0.64 8.65
C LEU A 204 -7.19 0.31 9.69
N SER A 205 -7.66 0.00 10.89
CA SER A 205 -6.98 -0.79 11.91
C SER A 205 -5.82 -1.60 11.34
N GLN A 206 -4.59 -1.43 11.88
CA GLN A 206 -3.41 -2.24 11.50
C GLN A 206 -3.84 -3.68 11.18
N PRO A 207 -3.40 -4.26 10.05
CA PRO A 207 -3.89 -5.56 9.60
C PRO A 207 -3.82 -6.59 10.73
N GLU A 208 -4.85 -7.43 10.86
CA GLU A 208 -4.84 -8.49 11.87
C GLU A 208 -3.57 -9.34 11.71
N PRO A 209 -2.81 -9.59 12.78
CA PRO A 209 -1.62 -10.41 12.68
C PRO A 209 -1.96 -11.80 12.16
N LYS A 210 -1.35 -12.24 11.06
CA LYS A 210 -1.56 -13.57 10.49
C LYS A 210 -0.46 -14.58 10.85
N THR A 211 0.62 -14.10 11.45
CA THR A 211 1.78 -14.92 11.83
C THR A 211 2.03 -14.80 13.33
N ARG A 212 2.56 -15.86 13.95
CA ARG A 212 2.95 -15.84 15.36
C ARG A 212 3.90 -14.68 15.68
N ALA A 213 4.84 -14.39 14.79
CA ALA A 213 5.75 -13.24 14.96
C ALA A 213 5.01 -11.89 14.99
N GLY A 214 3.94 -11.73 14.20
CA GLY A 214 3.08 -10.55 14.25
C GLY A 214 2.30 -10.44 15.56
N PHE A 215 1.76 -11.55 16.07
CA PHE A 215 1.08 -11.56 17.37
C PHE A 215 2.01 -11.21 18.54
N LEU A 216 3.26 -11.70 18.51
CA LEU A 216 4.25 -11.44 19.56
C LEU A 216 4.63 -9.96 19.71
N GLN A 217 4.42 -9.12 18.68
CA GLN A 217 4.61 -7.66 18.79
C GLN A 217 3.68 -7.01 19.80
N TYR A 218 2.53 -7.62 20.08
CA TYR A 218 1.55 -7.16 21.08
C TYR A 218 1.61 -7.98 22.37
N SER A 219 2.71 -8.71 22.59
CA SER A 219 2.84 -9.58 23.76
C SER A 219 2.72 -8.82 25.07
N CYS A 220 1.91 -9.34 25.97
CA CYS A 220 1.72 -8.82 27.31
C CYS A 220 2.14 -9.89 28.33
N GLU A 221 2.98 -9.50 29.28
CA GLU A 221 3.29 -10.37 30.41
C GLU A 221 2.20 -10.26 31.47
N LEU A 222 1.45 -11.36 31.64
CA LEU A 222 0.37 -11.44 32.61
C LEU A 222 0.79 -12.26 33.82
N THR A 223 0.39 -11.78 35.00
CA THR A 223 0.53 -12.51 36.27
C THR A 223 -0.83 -12.67 36.93
N LEU A 224 -1.05 -13.81 37.58
CA LEU A 224 -2.30 -14.13 38.26
C LEU A 224 -2.37 -13.39 39.59
N ASP A 225 -3.52 -12.79 39.89
CA ASP A 225 -3.76 -12.06 41.13
C ASP A 225 -4.15 -13.02 42.27
N PRO A 226 -3.29 -13.21 43.30
CA PRO A 226 -3.58 -14.08 44.43
C PRO A 226 -4.79 -13.66 45.26
N ASN A 227 -5.20 -12.39 45.19
CA ASN A 227 -6.37 -11.88 45.90
C ASN A 227 -7.68 -12.33 45.27
N THR A 228 -7.66 -12.66 43.97
CA THR A 228 -8.84 -13.14 43.24
C THR A 228 -8.95 -14.66 43.23
N ALA A 229 -7.82 -15.37 43.30
CA ALA A 229 -7.75 -16.82 43.14
C ALA A 229 -8.66 -17.61 44.09
N ASN A 230 -9.48 -18.50 43.54
CA ASN A 230 -10.28 -19.43 44.35
C ASN A 230 -9.39 -20.32 45.24
N LYS A 231 -9.89 -20.71 46.43
CA LYS A 231 -9.13 -21.54 47.38
C LYS A 231 -8.75 -22.92 46.85
N LYS A 232 -9.36 -23.43 45.78
CA LYS A 232 -8.95 -24.71 45.15
C LYS A 232 -7.84 -24.54 44.10
N LEU A 233 -7.28 -23.34 43.94
CA LEU A 233 -6.21 -23.06 42.99
C LEU A 233 -4.90 -22.83 43.75
N LEU A 234 -3.81 -23.42 43.28
CA LEU A 234 -2.46 -23.15 43.75
C LEU A 234 -1.71 -22.34 42.70
N LEU A 235 -1.29 -21.13 43.06
CA LEU A 235 -0.43 -20.28 42.24
C LEU A 235 1.05 -20.60 42.48
N SER A 236 1.82 -20.74 41.41
CA SER A 236 3.25 -21.03 41.45
C SER A 236 4.00 -20.28 40.34
N GLU A 237 5.33 -20.44 40.30
CA GLU A 237 6.19 -19.84 39.25
C GLU A 237 6.00 -18.32 39.11
N GLY A 238 6.09 -17.60 40.24
CA GLY A 238 5.88 -16.14 40.25
C GLY A 238 4.46 -15.73 39.86
N ASN A 239 3.46 -16.55 40.19
CA ASN A 239 2.05 -16.40 39.79
C ASN A 239 1.81 -16.47 38.28
N ARG A 240 2.70 -17.12 37.51
CA ARG A 240 2.50 -17.39 36.08
C ARG A 240 1.90 -18.77 35.79
N LYS A 241 1.77 -19.60 36.82
CA LYS A 241 1.18 -20.93 36.73
C LYS A 241 0.12 -21.15 37.79
N VAL A 242 -0.92 -21.87 37.42
CA VAL A 242 -2.02 -22.24 38.30
C VAL A 242 -2.34 -23.72 38.19
N THR A 243 -2.50 -24.37 39.33
CA THR A 243 -2.86 -25.80 39.41
C THR A 243 -4.12 -25.96 40.25
N LYS A 244 -5.07 -26.77 39.77
CA LYS A 244 -6.25 -27.13 40.53
C LYS A 244 -5.89 -28.20 41.57
N MET A 245 -6.19 -27.93 42.83
CA MET A 245 -5.92 -28.83 43.94
C MET A 245 -7.23 -29.41 44.49
N SER A 246 -7.18 -30.65 45.01
CA SER A 246 -8.29 -31.25 45.73
C SER A 246 -8.54 -30.56 47.08
N GLU A 247 -7.45 -30.13 47.73
CA GLU A 247 -7.46 -29.47 49.03
C GLU A 247 -7.52 -27.94 48.90
N GLN A 248 -8.14 -27.29 49.89
CA GLN A 248 -8.19 -25.83 49.94
C GLN A 248 -6.85 -25.24 50.35
N GLN A 249 -6.36 -24.30 49.56
CA GLN A 249 -5.15 -23.54 49.81
C GLN A 249 -5.39 -22.44 50.85
N SER A 250 -4.35 -22.17 51.65
CA SER A 250 -4.36 -21.24 52.78
C SER A 250 -4.25 -19.76 52.34
N TYR A 251 -5.22 -19.29 51.54
CA TYR A 251 -5.33 -17.88 51.21
C TYR A 251 -6.12 -17.08 52.25
N SER A 252 -5.68 -15.85 52.51
CA SER A 252 -6.41 -14.89 53.33
C SER A 252 -7.77 -14.53 52.72
N SER A 253 -8.73 -14.17 53.58
CA SER A 253 -10.02 -13.66 53.12
C SER A 253 -9.84 -12.34 52.37
N HIS A 254 -10.46 -12.19 51.21
CA HIS A 254 -10.39 -10.98 50.39
C HIS A 254 -11.72 -10.79 49.64
N PRO A 255 -12.27 -9.55 49.55
CA PRO A 255 -13.55 -9.30 48.88
C PRO A 255 -13.56 -9.67 47.40
N ASP A 256 -12.42 -9.54 46.71
CA ASP A 256 -12.29 -9.89 45.29
C ASP A 256 -12.10 -11.39 45.01
N ARG A 257 -12.05 -12.24 46.05
CA ARG A 257 -11.78 -13.67 45.91
C ARG A 257 -12.98 -14.42 45.38
N PHE A 258 -12.80 -15.22 44.33
CA PHE A 258 -13.86 -16.11 43.86
C PHE A 258 -14.15 -17.20 44.88
N THR A 259 -15.41 -17.30 45.29
CA THR A 259 -15.89 -18.33 46.23
C THR A 259 -16.80 -19.36 45.56
N GLY A 260 -17.49 -18.97 44.48
CA GLY A 260 -18.37 -19.85 43.69
C GLY A 260 -17.60 -20.74 42.71
N TRP A 261 -17.05 -20.13 41.66
CA TRP A 261 -16.33 -20.84 40.60
C TRP A 261 -14.82 -20.89 40.82
N VAL A 262 -14.18 -21.94 40.31
CA VAL A 262 -12.73 -22.16 40.41
C VAL A 262 -12.03 -21.31 39.35
N GLN A 263 -11.85 -20.02 39.65
CA GLN A 263 -11.32 -18.99 38.74
C GLN A 263 -10.28 -18.11 39.42
N VAL A 264 -9.51 -17.40 38.59
CA VAL A 264 -8.51 -16.39 38.98
C VAL A 264 -8.41 -15.36 37.85
N LEU A 265 -8.20 -14.09 38.19
CA LEU A 265 -7.97 -13.02 37.22
C LEU A 265 -6.49 -12.66 37.16
N SER A 266 -6.07 -12.01 36.06
CA SER A 266 -4.78 -11.34 36.00
C SER A 266 -4.77 -10.10 36.91
N ARG A 267 -3.58 -9.75 37.40
CA ARG A 267 -3.36 -8.50 38.13
C ARG A 267 -3.37 -7.31 37.19
N GLU A 268 -2.78 -7.49 36.01
CA GLU A 268 -2.71 -6.48 34.96
C GLU A 268 -4.08 -6.33 34.25
N SER A 269 -4.42 -5.09 33.90
CA SER A 269 -5.57 -4.78 33.04
C SER A 269 -5.11 -4.66 31.59
N LEU A 270 -5.92 -5.18 30.66
CA LEU A 270 -5.62 -5.13 29.22
C LEU A 270 -6.17 -3.83 28.62
N THR A 271 -5.34 -3.10 27.88
CA THR A 271 -5.71 -1.89 27.15
C THR A 271 -5.16 -1.94 25.72
N GLY A 272 -5.98 -1.62 24.72
CA GLY A 272 -5.58 -1.72 23.32
C GLY A 272 -5.50 -3.16 22.79
N ARG A 273 -4.58 -3.42 21.85
CA ARG A 273 -4.31 -4.77 21.32
C ARG A 273 -3.32 -5.48 22.23
N CYS A 274 -3.71 -6.64 22.75
CA CYS A 274 -2.88 -7.46 23.63
C CYS A 274 -2.86 -8.91 23.13
N TYR A 275 -1.72 -9.56 23.29
CA TYR A 275 -1.52 -10.96 22.97
C TYR A 275 -0.85 -11.69 24.14
N TRP A 276 -1.32 -12.89 24.46
CA TRP A 276 -0.68 -13.78 25.43
C TRP A 276 -0.89 -15.23 25.01
N GLU A 277 0.05 -16.09 25.38
CA GLU A 277 -0.01 -17.52 25.16
C GLU A 277 -0.18 -18.23 26.51
N VAL A 278 -0.96 -19.30 26.54
CA VAL A 278 -1.18 -20.13 27.74
C VAL A 278 -0.87 -21.57 27.37
N GLU A 279 0.03 -22.22 28.11
CA GLU A 279 0.18 -23.67 28.07
C GLU A 279 -0.78 -24.30 29.08
N TRP A 280 -1.59 -25.28 28.65
CA TRP A 280 -2.51 -26.00 29.53
C TRP A 280 -2.37 -27.51 29.40
N ARG A 281 -2.75 -28.23 30.47
CA ARG A 281 -2.84 -29.70 30.51
C ARG A 281 -4.05 -30.13 31.32
N GLY A 282 -4.72 -31.20 30.87
CA GLY A 282 -5.94 -31.73 31.49
C GLY A 282 -7.23 -31.11 30.95
N ASP A 283 -8.38 -31.55 31.50
CA ASP A 283 -9.70 -31.15 31.03
C ASP A 283 -10.31 -30.02 31.88
N GLY A 284 -11.17 -29.21 31.25
CA GLY A 284 -11.95 -28.16 31.93
C GLY A 284 -11.18 -26.87 32.20
N VAL A 285 -10.18 -26.54 31.37
CA VAL A 285 -9.46 -25.26 31.39
C VAL A 285 -10.11 -24.28 30.41
N TYR A 286 -10.39 -23.06 30.88
CA TYR A 286 -10.97 -21.98 30.06
C TYR A 286 -10.10 -20.72 30.19
N VAL A 287 -9.85 -20.06 29.07
CA VAL A 287 -9.10 -18.80 28.99
C VAL A 287 -10.01 -17.76 28.34
N ALA A 288 -10.17 -16.60 28.97
CA ALA A 288 -10.96 -15.50 28.41
C ALA A 288 -10.57 -14.15 29.02
N VAL A 289 -11.14 -13.09 28.44
CA VAL A 289 -11.09 -11.73 28.97
C VAL A 289 -12.37 -11.46 29.75
N ALA A 290 -12.23 -10.81 30.90
CA ALA A 290 -13.37 -10.43 31.74
C ALA A 290 -13.20 -9.01 32.27
N TYR A 291 -14.32 -8.32 32.49
CA TYR A 291 -14.30 -7.06 33.22
C TYR A 291 -13.92 -7.29 34.69
N LYS A 292 -13.20 -6.34 35.28
CA LYS A 292 -12.77 -6.43 36.69
C LYS A 292 -13.94 -6.62 37.65
N ASN A 293 -15.13 -6.12 37.32
CA ASN A 293 -16.33 -6.11 38.16
C ASN A 293 -17.24 -7.35 38.02
N ILE A 294 -16.79 -8.47 37.41
CA ILE A 294 -17.61 -9.70 37.37
C ILE A 294 -18.00 -10.18 38.78
N SER A 295 -19.15 -10.86 38.93
CA SER A 295 -19.57 -11.35 40.25
C SER A 295 -18.57 -12.34 40.84
N ARG A 296 -18.28 -12.21 42.14
CA ARG A 296 -17.40 -13.14 42.90
C ARG A 296 -18.19 -14.23 43.66
N LEU A 297 -19.51 -14.13 43.65
CA LEU A 297 -20.45 -14.95 44.42
C LEU A 297 -21.36 -15.79 43.51
N ASN A 298 -21.82 -16.93 44.03
CA ASN A 298 -22.85 -17.74 43.38
C ASN A 298 -24.21 -17.05 43.49
N LEU A 299 -24.65 -16.39 42.42
CA LEU A 299 -26.07 -16.15 42.19
C LEU A 299 -26.46 -16.91 40.92
N ILE A 300 -27.49 -17.73 41.08
CA ILE A 300 -28.16 -18.49 40.04
C ILE A 300 -28.60 -17.47 38.97
N LEU A 301 -28.07 -17.62 37.75
CA LEU A 301 -28.25 -16.81 36.53
C LEU A 301 -27.28 -15.61 36.33
N GLY A 302 -26.08 -15.86 35.77
CA GLY A 302 -25.27 -14.89 35.02
C GLY A 302 -23.74 -14.90 35.28
N PRO A 303 -22.93 -14.43 34.30
CA PRO A 303 -22.19 -15.28 33.38
C PRO A 303 -20.99 -15.98 34.04
N SER A 304 -20.93 -17.31 33.91
CA SER A 304 -19.64 -17.99 33.89
C SER A 304 -18.87 -17.52 32.65
N ILE A 305 -17.53 -17.60 32.67
CA ILE A 305 -16.74 -17.46 31.45
C ILE A 305 -17.11 -18.64 30.54
N THR A 306 -18.10 -18.45 29.67
CA THR A 306 -18.48 -19.40 28.62
C THR A 306 -17.69 -19.06 27.38
N ALA A 307 -16.99 -20.05 26.84
CA ALA A 307 -16.19 -19.93 25.62
C ALA A 307 -17.05 -19.44 24.45
N ASN A 308 -16.66 -18.31 23.85
CA ASN A 308 -17.05 -18.01 22.48
C ASN A 308 -16.18 -18.86 21.55
N ASN A 309 -16.66 -20.05 21.19
CA ASN A 309 -16.20 -20.71 19.97
C ASN A 309 -16.86 -20.01 18.79
N ASN A 310 -16.15 -19.04 18.20
CA ASN A 310 -16.39 -18.65 16.82
C ASN A 310 -15.18 -19.11 16.02
N ASP A 311 -15.29 -20.32 15.46
CA ASP A 311 -14.57 -20.68 14.24
C ASP A 311 -15.17 -19.84 13.10
N TYR A 312 -14.37 -18.95 12.53
CA TYR A 312 -14.31 -18.60 11.09
C TYR A 312 -12.97 -17.91 10.80
#